data_AF-A0A5C6M5A6-F1
#
_entry.id   AF-A0A5C6M5A6-F1
#
_cell.length_a   1.000
_cell.length_b   1.000
_cell.length_c   1.000
_cell.angle_alpha   90.00
_cell.angle_beta   90.00
_cell.angle_gamma   90.00
#
_symmetry.space_group_name_H-M   'P 1'
#
loop_
_entity.id
_entity.type
_entity.pdbx_description
1 polymer ?
#
loop_
_entity_poly.entity_id
_entity_poly.type
_entity_poly.pdbx_seq_one_letter_code
_entity_poly.pdbx_strand_id
1 'polypeptide(L)'
;VNYIGLTITDLNTEKITYKNTWATNLEVSENNIADLIGAARSRWKVENEGFNILKNHDYELEHNYGHGEENLAFNFFQLTLLSHLYHQAHELNDELYLQVKEKKETKKNFWDSIRSAIRNILFDSWEGLFCYLLNPPRMKYDLESQQLVPDTA
;
A
#
# COMPACT_ATOMS: atom_id res chain seq x y z
N VAL A 1 6.47 34.36 -3.96
CA VAL A 1 5.88 33.28 -3.14
C VAL A 1 4.57 33.81 -2.60
N ASN A 2 3.48 33.11 -2.86
CA ASN A 2 2.13 33.45 -2.39
C ASN A 2 1.78 32.58 -1.18
N TYR A 3 0.83 33.05 -0.36
CA TYR A 3 0.38 32.34 0.84
C TYR A 3 -1.14 32.22 0.85
N ILE A 4 -1.63 31.08 1.30
CA ILE A 4 -3.07 30.82 1.45
C ILE A 4 -3.30 30.22 2.83
N GLY A 5 -4.32 30.69 3.55
CA GLY A 5 -4.69 30.17 4.87
C GLY A 5 -6.09 29.60 4.89
N LEU A 6 -6.31 28.58 5.72
CA LEU A 6 -7.63 28.03 6.03
C LEU A 6 -7.81 27.97 7.54
N THR A 7 -8.93 28.50 8.02
CA THR A 7 -9.41 28.32 9.38
C THR A 7 -10.80 27.70 9.33
N ILE A 8 -11.01 26.61 10.05
CA ILE A 8 -12.32 25.98 10.23
C ILE A 8 -12.70 26.13 11.70
N THR A 9 -13.91 26.62 11.91
CA THR A 9 -14.48 26.84 13.25
C THR A 9 -15.72 25.98 13.38
N ASP A 10 -15.85 25.28 14.51
CA ASP A 10 -17.07 24.59 14.89
C ASP A 10 -18.14 25.62 15.27
N LEU A 11 -19.28 25.58 14.58
CA LEU A 11 -20.34 26.58 14.76
C LEU A 11 -21.07 26.47 16.10
N ASN A 12 -21.04 25.31 16.75
CA ASN A 12 -21.75 25.09 18.02
C ASN A 12 -20.89 25.54 19.21
N THR A 13 -19.59 25.32 19.12
CA THR A 13 -18.64 25.58 20.22
C THR A 13 -17.80 26.84 20.01
N GLU A 14 -17.88 27.45 18.82
CA GLU A 14 -17.05 28.58 18.35
C GLU A 14 -15.54 28.30 18.42
N LYS A 15 -15.14 27.03 18.59
CA LYS A 15 -13.73 26.63 18.66
C LYS A 15 -13.15 26.41 17.28
N ILE A 16 -11.93 26.88 17.08
CA ILE A 16 -11.14 26.58 15.89
C ILE A 16 -10.76 25.09 15.94
N THR A 17 -11.28 24.31 14.99
CA THR A 17 -10.97 22.87 14.86
C THR A 17 -9.80 22.61 13.92
N TYR A 18 -9.51 23.55 13.03
CA TYR A 18 -8.39 23.45 12.11
C TYR A 18 -7.88 24.84 11.73
N LYS A 19 -6.56 25.01 11.71
CA LYS A 19 -5.91 26.21 11.20
C LYS A 19 -4.60 25.83 10.52
N ASN A 20 -4.41 26.23 9.27
CA ASN A 20 -3.16 26.00 8.56
C ASN A 20 -2.92 27.09 7.49
N THR A 21 -1.66 27.24 7.10
CA THR A 21 -1.21 28.16 6.04
C THR A 21 -0.24 27.44 5.13
N TRP A 22 -0.39 27.62 3.82
CA TRP A 22 0.46 27.03 2.79
C TRP A 22 1.18 28.11 2.00
N ALA A 23 2.42 27.84 1.62
CA ALA A 23 3.18 28.63 0.68
C ALA A 23 3.13 27.99 -0.71
N THR A 24 2.96 28.79 -1.76
CA THR A 24 2.87 28.31 -3.15
C THR A 24 3.52 29.29 -4.13
N ASN A 25 4.02 28.78 -5.25
CA ASN A 25 4.46 29.58 -6.39
C ASN A 25 3.33 29.79 -7.43
N LEU A 26 2.18 29.14 -7.26
CA LEU A 26 1.01 29.32 -8.10
C LEU A 26 0.37 30.70 -7.86
N GLU A 27 -0.19 31.29 -8.89
CA GLU A 27 -0.97 32.53 -8.78
C GLU A 27 -2.25 32.27 -7.98
N VAL A 28 -2.54 33.14 -7.01
CA VAL A 28 -3.70 33.02 -6.13
C VAL A 28 -4.71 34.09 -6.51
N SER A 29 -5.94 33.68 -6.77
CA SER A 29 -7.07 34.55 -7.08
C SER A 29 -8.34 34.04 -6.41
N GLU A 30 -9.36 34.87 -6.34
CA GLU A 30 -10.67 34.48 -5.82
C GLU A 30 -11.28 33.29 -6.58
N ASN A 31 -10.95 33.15 -7.86
CA ASN A 31 -11.48 32.09 -8.73
C ASN A 31 -10.83 30.73 -8.50
N ASN A 32 -9.60 30.65 -7.96
CA ASN A 32 -8.85 29.39 -7.81
C ASN A 32 -8.54 29.04 -6.36
N ILE A 33 -8.81 29.92 -5.40
CA ILE A 33 -8.45 29.73 -3.99
C ILE A 33 -9.10 28.47 -3.40
N ALA A 34 -10.33 28.15 -3.78
CA ALA A 34 -11.03 26.95 -3.31
C ALA A 34 -10.32 25.66 -3.77
N ASP A 35 -9.95 25.58 -5.05
CA ASP A 35 -9.24 24.43 -5.61
C ASP A 35 -7.83 24.28 -5.02
N LEU A 36 -7.12 25.41 -4.84
CA LEU A 36 -5.79 25.42 -4.22
C LEU A 36 -5.85 24.92 -2.77
N ILE A 37 -6.85 25.34 -1.99
CA ILE A 37 -7.10 24.83 -0.64
C ILE A 37 -7.44 23.34 -0.68
N GLY A 38 -8.30 22.91 -1.61
CA GLY A 38 -8.65 21.50 -1.81
C GLY A 38 -7.40 20.63 -2.05
N ALA A 39 -6.55 21.04 -2.99
CA ALA A 39 -5.29 20.36 -3.29
C ALA A 39 -4.34 20.33 -2.06
N ALA A 40 -4.22 21.45 -1.35
CA ALA A 40 -3.37 21.55 -0.16
C ALA A 40 -3.85 20.63 0.98
N ARG A 41 -5.17 20.51 1.16
CA ARG A 41 -5.81 19.59 2.11
C ARG A 41 -5.64 18.13 1.71
N SER A 42 -5.82 17.82 0.43
CA SER A 42 -5.58 16.47 -0.09
C SER A 42 -4.13 16.05 0.12
N ARG A 43 -3.16 16.94 -0.12
CA ARG A 43 -1.74 16.67 0.13
C ARG A 43 -1.47 16.30 1.60
N TRP A 44 -2.01 17.10 2.53
CA TRP A 44 -1.89 16.80 3.96
C TRP A 44 -2.54 15.47 4.34
N LYS A 45 -3.71 15.17 3.78
CA LYS A 45 -4.40 13.90 4.02
C LYS A 45 -3.59 12.71 3.53
N VAL A 46 -3.09 12.75 2.29
CA VAL A 46 -2.23 11.70 1.70
C VAL A 46 -0.97 11.50 2.53
N GLU A 47 -0.33 12.60 2.94
CA GLU A 47 0.88 12.55 3.77
C GLU A 47 0.59 11.87 5.12
N ASN A 48 -0.46 12.28 5.83
CA ASN A 48 -0.83 11.70 7.11
C ASN A 48 -1.28 10.24 7.01
N GLU A 49 -2.12 9.91 6.03
CA GLU A 49 -2.59 8.54 5.83
C GLU A 49 -1.43 7.62 5.44
N GLY A 50 -0.56 8.06 4.52
CA GLY A 50 0.64 7.33 4.13
C GLY A 50 1.58 7.09 5.30
N PHE A 51 1.90 8.13 6.09
CA PHE A 51 2.72 7.96 7.29
C PHE A 51 2.07 7.06 8.34
N ASN A 52 0.75 7.14 8.51
CA ASN A 52 0.05 6.27 9.45
C ASN A 52 0.09 4.80 9.00
N ILE A 53 -0.11 4.53 7.70
CA ILE A 53 0.00 3.19 7.10
C ILE A 53 1.40 2.63 7.34
N LEU A 54 2.43 3.44 7.06
CA LEU A 54 3.81 3.04 7.24
C LEU A 54 4.14 2.75 8.72
N LYS A 55 3.72 3.61 9.64
CA LYS A 55 4.09 3.52 11.07
C LYS A 55 3.29 2.48 11.84
N ASN A 56 1.97 2.47 11.67
CA ASN A 56 1.04 1.83 12.61
C ASN A 56 0.28 0.64 12.02
N HIS A 57 0.34 0.42 10.70
CA HIS A 57 -0.39 -0.66 10.03
C HIS A 57 0.59 -1.65 9.40
N ASP A 58 0.51 -1.85 8.08
CA ASP A 58 1.08 -3.02 7.40
C ASP A 58 2.60 -3.13 7.40
N TYR A 59 3.31 -2.06 7.79
CA TYR A 59 4.74 -1.92 7.57
C TYR A 59 5.54 -1.67 8.85
N GLU A 60 4.87 -1.42 9.99
CA GLU A 60 5.44 -1.26 11.34
C GLU A 60 6.79 -0.49 11.39
N LEU A 61 6.88 0.61 10.65
CA LEU A 61 8.16 1.30 10.38
C LEU A 61 8.90 1.74 11.67
N GLU A 62 8.16 2.02 12.74
CA GLU A 62 8.70 2.44 14.04
C GLU A 62 9.36 1.29 14.82
N HIS A 63 9.06 0.04 14.48
CA HIS A 63 9.61 -1.16 15.10
C HIS A 63 10.38 -2.02 14.09
N ASN A 64 11.15 -1.38 13.21
CA ASN A 64 11.97 -2.13 12.26
C ASN A 64 12.99 -3.02 13.01
N TYR A 65 13.09 -4.30 12.61
CA TYR A 65 13.85 -5.33 13.33
C TYR A 65 15.38 -5.22 13.19
N GLY A 66 15.91 -4.05 12.80
CA GLY A 66 17.30 -3.87 12.41
C GLY A 66 18.22 -3.45 13.55
N HIS A 67 18.03 -4.00 14.75
CA HIS A 67 18.81 -3.63 15.94
C HIS A 67 20.20 -4.30 15.95
N GLY A 68 21.19 -3.61 16.51
CA GLY A 68 22.48 -4.21 16.89
C GLY A 68 23.54 -4.29 15.77
N GLU A 69 23.20 -3.91 14.54
CA GLU A 69 24.10 -3.99 13.38
C GLU A 69 24.18 -2.63 12.67
N GLU A 70 25.36 -2.30 12.10
CA GLU A 70 25.56 -1.03 11.40
C GLU A 70 24.67 -0.95 10.15
N ASN A 71 23.87 0.12 10.04
CA ASN A 71 22.97 0.39 8.92
C ASN A 71 21.80 -0.59 8.71
N LEU A 72 21.65 -1.66 9.51
CA LEU A 72 20.61 -2.67 9.29
C LEU A 72 19.19 -2.08 9.43
N ALA A 73 18.95 -1.25 10.44
CA ALA A 73 17.70 -0.51 10.60
C ALA A 73 17.38 0.37 9.38
N PHE A 74 18.40 1.02 8.81
CA PHE A 74 18.25 1.85 7.62
C PHE A 74 17.93 1.00 6.39
N ASN A 75 18.59 -0.14 6.21
CA ASN A 75 18.29 -1.06 5.11
C ASN A 75 16.86 -1.59 5.17
N PHE A 76 16.38 -2.00 6.34
CA PHE A 76 14.99 -2.42 6.50
C PHE A 76 14.00 -1.28 6.25
N PHE A 77 14.30 -0.07 6.73
CA PHE A 77 13.50 1.10 6.39
C PHE A 77 13.37 1.29 4.87
N GLN A 78 14.47 1.18 4.11
CA GLN A 78 14.43 1.33 2.66
C GLN A 78 13.67 0.20 1.96
N LEU A 79 13.84 -1.05 2.39
CA LEU A 79 13.10 -2.19 1.86
C LEU A 79 11.60 -2.07 2.14
N THR A 80 11.23 -1.57 3.32
CA THR A 80 9.85 -1.29 3.68
C THR A 80 9.24 -0.20 2.79
N LEU A 81 9.97 0.89 2.53
CA LEU A 81 9.52 1.94 1.61
C LEU A 81 9.36 1.41 0.17
N LEU A 82 10.30 0.58 -0.29
CA LEU A 82 10.23 -0.04 -1.61
C LEU A 82 9.02 -0.96 -1.74
N SER A 83 8.76 -1.78 -0.72
CA SER A 83 7.58 -2.64 -0.63
C SER A 83 6.28 -1.82 -0.67
N HIS A 84 6.23 -0.73 0.09
CA HIS A 84 5.07 0.17 0.10
C HIS A 84 4.82 0.82 -1.27
N LEU A 85 5.88 1.29 -1.93
CA LEU A 85 5.80 1.84 -3.28
C LEU A 85 5.32 0.81 -4.30
N TYR A 86 5.87 -0.41 -4.24
CA TYR A 86 5.46 -1.52 -5.09
C TYR A 86 3.96 -1.80 -4.93
N HIS A 87 3.47 -1.95 -3.69
CA HIS A 87 2.05 -2.19 -3.44
C HIS A 87 1.16 -1.06 -3.98
N GLN A 88 1.54 0.21 -3.78
CA GLN A 88 0.80 1.34 -4.34
C GLN A 88 0.77 1.33 -5.87
N ALA A 89 1.90 1.04 -6.52
CA ALA A 89 1.98 1.00 -7.97
C ALA A 89 1.07 -0.09 -8.57
N HIS A 90 1.07 -1.28 -7.97
CA HIS A 90 0.19 -2.38 -8.40
C HIS A 90 -1.29 -2.10 -8.11
N GLU A 91 -1.61 -1.47 -6.99
CA GLU A 91 -3.00 -1.08 -6.67
C GLU A 91 -3.58 -0.03 -7.63
N LEU A 92 -2.74 0.76 -8.31
CA LEU A 92 -3.18 1.79 -9.24
C LEU A 92 -3.54 1.24 -10.63
N ASN A 93 -2.81 0.25 -11.16
CA ASN A 93 -2.94 -0.12 -12.57
C ASN A 93 -2.59 -1.58 -12.91
N ASP A 94 -2.41 -2.47 -11.93
CA ASP A 94 -2.21 -3.89 -12.22
C ASP A 94 -3.52 -4.67 -12.07
N GLU A 95 -4.15 -4.95 -13.21
CA GLU A 95 -5.42 -5.67 -13.27
C GLU A 95 -5.33 -7.08 -12.68
N LEU A 96 -4.24 -7.81 -12.93
CA LEU A 96 -4.01 -9.16 -12.41
C LEU A 96 -3.87 -9.13 -10.89
N TYR A 97 -3.09 -8.20 -10.36
CA TYR A 97 -2.95 -7.99 -8.91
C TYR A 97 -4.30 -7.69 -8.25
N LEU A 98 -5.09 -6.79 -8.86
CA LEU A 98 -6.41 -6.40 -8.35
C LEU A 98 -7.40 -7.58 -8.35
N GLN A 99 -7.44 -8.35 -9.45
CA GLN A 99 -8.28 -9.55 -9.54
C GLN A 99 -7.92 -10.58 -8.47
N VAL A 100 -6.62 -10.82 -8.22
CA VAL A 100 -6.19 -11.75 -7.15
C VAL A 100 -6.60 -11.20 -5.80
N LYS A 101 -6.37 -9.91 -5.53
CA LYS A 101 -6.74 -9.28 -4.26
C LYS A 101 -8.24 -9.38 -3.99
N GLU A 102 -9.07 -9.14 -4.99
CA GLU A 102 -10.52 -9.33 -4.91
C GLU A 102 -10.90 -10.78 -4.63
N LYS A 103 -10.32 -11.74 -5.39
CA LYS A 103 -10.58 -13.17 -5.20
C LYS A 103 -10.17 -13.70 -3.83
N LYS A 104 -9.18 -13.10 -3.18
CA LYS A 104 -8.73 -13.52 -1.84
C LYS A 104 -9.50 -12.85 -0.69
N GLU A 105 -10.34 -11.86 -0.99
CA GLU A 105 -11.26 -11.12 -0.11
C GLU A 105 -10.60 -10.31 1.02
N THR A 106 -9.60 -10.87 1.68
CA THR A 106 -8.87 -10.24 2.79
C THR A 106 -7.39 -10.07 2.44
N LYS A 107 -6.81 -8.96 2.90
CA LYS A 107 -5.38 -8.68 2.72
C LYS A 107 -4.49 -9.76 3.33
N LYS A 108 -4.89 -10.31 4.48
CA LYS A 108 -4.19 -11.44 5.11
C LYS A 108 -4.16 -12.67 4.19
N ASN A 109 -5.33 -13.08 3.67
CA ASN A 109 -5.41 -14.24 2.78
C ASN A 109 -4.66 -14.03 1.46
N PHE A 110 -4.66 -12.80 0.93
CA PHE A 110 -3.85 -12.42 -0.22
C PHE A 110 -2.36 -12.68 -0.01
N TRP A 111 -1.80 -12.13 1.08
CA TRP A 111 -0.37 -12.33 1.41
C TRP A 111 -0.04 -13.76 1.79
N ASP A 112 -0.91 -14.43 2.54
CA ASP A 112 -0.73 -15.82 2.92
C ASP A 112 -0.75 -16.73 1.68
N SER A 113 -1.59 -16.43 0.69
CA SER A 113 -1.64 -17.16 -0.59
C SER A 113 -0.36 -16.98 -1.40
N ILE A 114 0.13 -15.73 -1.55
CA ILE A 114 1.41 -15.45 -2.21
C ILE A 114 2.53 -16.22 -1.51
N ARG A 115 2.62 -16.11 -0.18
CA ARG A 115 3.65 -16.78 0.63
C ARG A 115 3.59 -18.30 0.48
N SER A 116 2.40 -18.88 0.46
CA SER A 116 2.22 -20.32 0.26
C SER A 116 2.69 -20.75 -1.13
N ALA A 117 2.31 -20.02 -2.18
CA ALA A 117 2.70 -20.34 -3.55
C ALA A 117 4.22 -20.30 -3.73
N ILE A 118 4.89 -19.20 -3.35
CA ILE A 118 6.34 -19.04 -3.54
C ILE A 118 7.18 -19.99 -2.67
N ARG A 119 6.63 -20.52 -1.59
CA ARG A 119 7.31 -21.52 -0.74
C ARG A 119 7.32 -22.91 -1.36
N ASN A 120 6.37 -23.21 -2.24
CA ASN A 120 6.15 -24.55 -2.80
C ASN A 120 6.44 -24.62 -4.30
N ILE A 121 6.44 -23.49 -5.01
CA ILE A 121 6.52 -23.42 -6.47
C ILE A 121 7.49 -22.30 -6.86
N LEU A 122 8.38 -22.59 -7.80
CA LEU A 122 9.18 -21.57 -8.49
C LEU A 122 8.40 -21.06 -9.71
N PHE A 123 8.30 -19.74 -9.82
CA PHE A 123 7.63 -19.07 -10.94
C PHE A 123 8.65 -18.27 -11.74
N ASP A 124 8.53 -18.30 -13.06
CA ASP A 124 9.39 -17.52 -13.96
C ASP A 124 9.05 -16.02 -13.97
N SER A 125 7.85 -15.65 -13.49
CA SER A 125 7.38 -14.27 -13.45
C SER A 125 6.30 -14.03 -12.39
N TRP A 126 6.09 -12.76 -12.04
CA TRP A 126 4.97 -12.30 -11.21
C TRP A 126 3.61 -12.59 -11.84
N GLU A 127 3.51 -12.45 -13.17
CA GLU A 127 2.29 -12.79 -13.91
C GLU A 127 1.95 -14.27 -13.76
N GLY A 128 2.93 -15.18 -13.86
CA GLY A 128 2.73 -16.61 -13.64
C GLY A 128 2.24 -16.92 -12.23
N LEU A 129 2.82 -16.25 -11.22
CA LEU A 129 2.35 -16.34 -9.83
C LEU A 129 0.89 -15.87 -9.69
N PHE A 130 0.53 -14.70 -10.22
CA PHE A 130 -0.82 -14.17 -10.08
C PHE A 130 -1.85 -15.01 -10.85
N CYS A 131 -1.54 -15.46 -12.06
CA CYS A 131 -2.37 -16.41 -12.81
C CYS A 131 -2.62 -17.70 -12.02
N TYR A 132 -1.58 -18.27 -11.40
CA TYR A 132 -1.71 -19.42 -10.51
C TYR A 132 -2.60 -19.11 -9.29
N LEU A 133 -2.44 -17.95 -8.65
CA LEU A 133 -3.24 -17.57 -7.49
C LEU A 133 -4.71 -17.32 -7.82
N LEU A 134 -4.99 -16.87 -9.05
CA LEU A 134 -6.34 -16.80 -9.59
C LEU A 134 -6.89 -18.20 -9.74
N ASN A 135 -6.25 -19.08 -10.51
CA ASN A 135 -6.81 -20.38 -10.84
C ASN A 135 -5.79 -21.49 -10.56
N PRO A 136 -5.57 -21.85 -9.28
CA PRO A 136 -4.61 -22.88 -8.94
C PRO A 136 -5.14 -24.22 -9.47
N PRO A 137 -4.32 -25.00 -10.20
CA PRO A 137 -4.72 -26.32 -10.66
C PRO A 137 -5.02 -27.21 -9.45
N ARG A 138 -6.07 -28.03 -9.56
CA ARG A 138 -6.29 -29.10 -8.58
C ARG A 138 -5.24 -30.18 -8.85
N MET A 139 -4.37 -30.37 -7.87
CA MET A 139 -3.31 -31.35 -7.91
C MET A 139 -3.50 -32.32 -6.75
N LYS A 140 -3.26 -33.60 -7.00
CA LYS A 140 -3.20 -34.64 -5.97
C LYS A 140 -1.74 -35.04 -5.77
N TYR A 141 -1.32 -35.21 -4.52
CA TYR A 141 -0.03 -35.82 -4.24
C TYR A 141 -0.15 -37.34 -4.42
N ASP A 142 0.58 -37.87 -5.40
CA ASP A 142 0.69 -39.31 -5.60
C ASP A 142 1.81 -39.88 -4.74
N LEU A 143 1.46 -40.85 -3.90
CA LEU A 143 2.39 -41.47 -2.95
C LEU A 143 3.43 -42.35 -3.65
N GLU A 144 3.08 -42.95 -4.79
CA GLU A 144 3.96 -43.87 -5.51
C GLU A 144 5.03 -43.12 -6.30
N SER A 145 4.63 -42.13 -7.10
CA SER A 145 5.58 -41.27 -7.84
C SER A 145 6.23 -40.18 -6.99
N GLN A 146 5.70 -39.88 -5.80
CA GLN A 146 6.10 -38.75 -4.95
C GLN A 146 6.01 -37.40 -5.67
N GLN A 147 5.05 -37.27 -6.58
CA GLN A 147 4.84 -36.09 -7.40
C GLN A 147 3.42 -35.57 -7.26
N LEU A 148 3.25 -34.28 -7.51
CA LEU A 148 1.94 -33.70 -7.73
C LEU A 148 1.47 -34.06 -9.13
N VAL A 149 0.30 -34.70 -9.24
CA VAL A 149 -0.35 -35.04 -10.50
C VAL A 149 -1.68 -34.30 -10.63
N PRO A 150 -2.15 -33.96 -11.85
CA PRO A 150 -3.44 -33.33 -12.05
C PRO A 150 -4.57 -34.17 -11.46
N ASP A 151 -5.49 -33.55 -10.73
CA ASP A 151 -6.70 -34.18 -10.23
C ASP A 151 -7.72 -34.28 -11.38
N THR A 152 -7.61 -35.33 -12.20
CA THR A 152 -8.54 -35.62 -13.30
C THR A 152 -9.78 -36.32 -12.75
N ALA A 153 -10.67 -35.56 -12.12
CA ALA A 153 -12.02 -35.98 -11.73
C ALA A 153 -13.07 -35.21 -12.54
#